data_AF-A0A9W6GXQ5-F1
#
_entry.id   AF-A0A9W6GXQ5-F1
#
_cell.length_a   1.000
_cell.length_b   1.000
_cell.length_c   1.000
_cell.angle_alpha   90.00
_cell.angle_beta   90.00
_cell.angle_gamma   90.00
#
_symmetry.space_group_name_H-M   'P 1'
#
loop_
_entity.id
_entity.type
_entity.pdbx_description
1 polymer ?
#
loop_
_entity_poly.entity_id
_entity_poly.type
_entity_poly.pdbx_seq_one_letter_code
_entity_poly.pdbx_strand_id
1 'polypeptide(L)' 'MRKFFLVVPAVLSLVALPALAQGTTKQKAACERDSHRLCASAEPDAIAVEKCLKAHMSSLSKACQRQFGKGRR' A
#
# COMPACT_ATOMS: atom_id res chain seq x y z
N MET A 1 -30.91 -19.55 -5.01
CA MET A 1 -31.25 -20.55 -6.05
C MET A 1 -30.64 -20.11 -7.38
N ARG A 2 -30.42 -21.03 -8.34
CA ARG A 2 -29.80 -20.75 -9.64
C ARG A 2 -30.64 -19.79 -10.50
N LYS A 3 -30.00 -18.78 -11.10
CA LYS A 3 -30.40 -18.15 -12.38
C LYS A 3 -29.15 -17.83 -13.21
N PHE A 4 -28.53 -18.88 -13.76
CA PHE A 4 -27.54 -18.72 -14.82
C PHE A 4 -28.26 -18.28 -16.09
N PHE A 5 -28.23 -16.98 -16.40
CA PHE A 5 -28.64 -16.47 -17.72
C PHE A 5 -27.40 -16.26 -18.59
N LEU A 6 -27.12 -17.26 -19.43
CA LEU A 6 -26.14 -17.18 -20.50
C LEU A 6 -26.73 -16.43 -21.70
N VAL A 7 -26.36 -15.16 -21.88
CA VAL A 7 -26.37 -14.48 -23.19
C VAL A 7 -25.12 -13.59 -23.25
N VAL A 8 -24.46 -13.54 -24.41
CA VAL A 8 -23.14 -12.91 -24.62
C VAL A 8 -23.28 -11.68 -25.51
N PRO A 9 -22.46 -10.63 -25.28
CA PRO A 9 -21.80 -10.01 -26.42
C PRO A 9 -20.30 -9.68 -26.20
N ALA A 10 -19.52 -9.94 -27.26
CA ALA A 10 -18.39 -9.19 -27.81
C ALA A 10 -17.43 -8.38 -26.88
N VAL A 11 -16.13 -8.67 -27.04
CA VAL A 11 -14.93 -7.83 -26.78
C VAL A 11 -14.92 -6.97 -25.51
N LEU A 12 -14.23 -7.47 -24.47
CA LEU A 12 -13.49 -6.60 -23.56
C LEU A 12 -12.20 -7.27 -23.08
N SER A 13 -11.08 -6.89 -23.69
CA SER A 13 -9.74 -7.31 -23.26
C SER A 13 -9.38 -6.60 -21.96
N LEU A 14 -9.73 -7.17 -20.80
CA LEU A 14 -9.20 -6.71 -19.52
C LEU A 14 -7.70 -7.02 -19.45
N VAL A 15 -6.89 -6.07 -19.88
CA VAL A 15 -5.48 -6.00 -19.53
C VAL A 15 -5.41 -5.92 -18.01
N ALA A 16 -4.93 -6.98 -17.37
CA ALA A 16 -4.69 -7.00 -15.94
C ALA A 16 -3.46 -6.12 -15.63
N LEU A 17 -3.66 -4.81 -15.48
CA LEU A 17 -2.62 -3.92 -14.98
C LEU A 17 -2.23 -4.40 -13.57
N PRO A 18 -0.95 -4.71 -13.31
CA PRO A 18 -0.51 -5.05 -11.96
C PRO A 18 -0.67 -3.82 -11.07
N ALA A 19 -1.47 -3.95 -10.00
CA ALA A 19 -1.74 -2.86 -9.07
C ALA A 19 -0.52 -2.60 -8.16
N LEU A 20 0.51 -1.96 -8.71
CA LEU A 20 1.77 -1.57 -8.03
C LEU A 20 1.57 -0.40 -7.05
N ALA A 21 0.51 -0.46 -6.24
CA ALA A 21 0.20 0.50 -5.18
C ALA A 21 0.76 0.07 -3.81
N GLN A 22 1.15 -1.19 -3.64
CA GLN A 22 1.84 -1.68 -2.44
C GLN A 22 3.32 -1.30 -2.53
N GLY A 23 3.80 -0.46 -1.61
CA GLY A 23 5.18 0.03 -1.60
C GLY A 23 6.22 -1.10 -1.59
N THR A 24 7.32 -0.92 -2.30
CA THR A 24 8.31 -2.00 -2.54
C THR A 24 8.87 -2.56 -1.22
N THR A 25 9.37 -3.80 -1.22
CA THR A 25 9.94 -4.47 -0.04
C THR A 25 11.02 -3.61 0.66
N LYS A 26 11.80 -2.85 -0.12
CA LYS A 26 12.80 -1.89 0.37
C LYS A 26 12.20 -0.69 1.12
N GLN A 27 10.96 -0.31 0.82
CA GLN A 27 10.18 0.69 1.57
C GLN A 27 9.71 0.12 2.91
N LYS A 28 9.15 -1.10 2.91
CA LYS A 28 8.72 -1.77 4.15
C LYS A 28 9.90 -1.89 5.11
N ALA A 29 11.00 -2.51 4.68
CA ALA A 29 12.21 -2.69 5.50
C ALA A 29 12.82 -1.37 6.01
N ALA A 30 12.71 -0.27 5.24
CA ALA A 30 13.19 1.05 5.67
C ALA A 30 12.29 1.72 6.74
N CYS A 31 11.03 1.31 6.86
CA CYS A 31 10.03 1.83 7.80
C CYS A 31 9.62 0.84 8.90
N GLU A 32 10.02 -0.42 8.83
CA GLU A 32 9.54 -1.53 9.69
C GLU A 32 9.78 -1.28 11.19
N ARG A 33 10.94 -0.72 11.56
CA ARG A 33 11.20 -0.32 12.95
C ARG A 33 10.38 0.89 13.40
N ASP A 34 10.00 1.77 12.48
CA ASP A 34 9.14 2.91 12.77
C ASP A 34 7.67 2.45 12.87
N SER A 35 7.20 1.52 12.03
CA SER A 35 5.84 0.99 12.10
C SER A 35 5.62 0.13 13.34
N HIS A 36 6.54 -0.77 13.70
CA HIS A 36 6.45 -1.52 14.95
C HIS A 36 6.56 -0.64 16.21
N ARG A 37 7.20 0.55 16.14
CA ARG A 37 7.34 1.46 17.29
C ARG A 37 6.19 2.47 17.42
N LEU A 38 5.64 2.95 16.32
CA LEU A 38 4.68 4.07 16.28
C LEU A 38 3.28 3.65 15.81
N CYS A 39 3.18 2.54 15.06
CA CYS A 39 1.99 2.13 14.31
C CYS A 39 1.64 0.65 14.53
N ALA A 40 2.02 0.06 15.66
CA ALA A 40 1.84 -1.37 15.93
C ALA A 40 0.36 -1.82 15.89
N SER A 41 -0.58 -0.91 16.17
CA SER A 41 -2.04 -1.11 16.07
C SER A 41 -2.60 -1.02 14.66
N ALA A 42 -1.78 -0.65 13.65
CA ALA A 42 -2.15 -0.58 12.25
C ALA A 42 -1.60 -1.76 11.42
N GLU A 43 -0.55 -2.43 11.89
CA GLU A 43 -0.10 -3.71 11.31
C GLU A 43 -1.22 -4.76 11.46
N PRO A 44 -1.49 -5.63 10.48
CA PRO A 44 -0.74 -5.83 9.22
C PRO A 44 -1.28 -5.04 8.01
N ASP A 45 -2.22 -4.09 8.17
CA ASP A 45 -2.75 -3.31 7.05
C ASP A 45 -1.72 -2.25 6.60
N ALA A 46 -1.06 -2.53 5.49
CA ALA A 46 -0.08 -1.64 4.87
C ALA A 46 -0.63 -0.21 4.58
N ILE A 47 -1.94 -0.05 4.31
CA ILE A 47 -2.56 1.25 4.06
C ILE A 47 -2.81 2.00 5.37
N ALA A 48 -3.22 1.31 6.44
CA ALA A 48 -3.31 1.89 7.78
C ALA A 48 -1.92 2.28 8.32
N VAL A 49 -0.92 1.41 8.14
CA VAL A 49 0.48 1.68 8.49
C VAL A 49 1.00 2.91 7.72
N GLU A 50 0.78 3.00 6.41
CA GLU A 50 1.21 4.18 5.63
C GLU A 50 0.56 5.47 6.12
N LYS A 51 -0.75 5.45 6.43
CA LYS A 51 -1.46 6.60 7.02
C LYS A 51 -0.90 6.99 8.39
N CYS A 52 -0.60 6.03 9.25
CA CYS A 52 0.00 6.27 10.57
C CYS A 52 1.42 6.85 10.45
N LEU A 53 2.27 6.27 9.60
CA LEU A 53 3.62 6.79 9.33
C LEU A 53 3.56 8.22 8.75
N LYS A 54 2.55 8.53 7.91
CA LYS A 54 2.28 9.89 7.41
C LYS A 54 1.87 10.88 8.50
N ALA A 55 1.12 10.45 9.52
CA ALA A 55 0.80 11.29 10.67
C ALA A 55 2.04 11.54 11.56
N HIS A 56 2.89 10.53 11.74
CA HIS A 56 4.07 10.59 12.62
C HIS A 56 5.37 11.01 11.92
N MET A 57 5.30 11.70 10.78
CA MET A 57 6.45 12.09 9.93
C MET A 57 7.66 12.67 10.68
N SER A 58 7.44 13.53 11.67
CA SER A 58 8.50 14.15 12.49
C SER A 58 9.24 13.15 13.38
N SER A 59 8.56 12.09 13.82
CA SER A 59 9.07 11.03 14.71
C SER A 59 9.68 9.83 13.98
N LEU A 60 9.51 9.75 12.65
CA LEU A 60 10.09 8.70 11.81
C LEU A 60 11.63 8.77 11.74
N SER A 61 12.28 7.63 11.58
CA SER A 61 13.70 7.57 11.25
C SER A 61 14.04 8.25 9.93
N LYS A 62 15.28 8.73 9.79
CA LYS A 62 15.78 9.33 8.53
C LYS A 62 15.75 8.35 7.34
N ALA A 63 15.72 7.04 7.59
CA ALA A 63 15.55 6.02 6.56
C ALA A 63 14.12 6.07 5.99
N CYS A 64 13.11 6.00 6.86
CA CYS A 64 11.70 6.03 6.48
C CYS A 64 11.26 7.40 5.91
N GLN A 65 11.66 8.52 6.54
CA GLN A 65 11.38 9.89 6.04
C GLN A 65 11.79 10.07 4.57
N ARG A 66 12.96 9.53 4.18
CA ARG A 66 13.49 9.64 2.80
C ARG A 66 12.66 8.91 1.76
N GLN A 67 11.83 7.95 2.14
CA GLN A 67 10.98 7.24 1.18
C GLN A 67 9.74 8.08 0.82
N PHE A 68 9.08 8.69 1.80
CA PHE A 68 7.96 9.60 1.52
C PHE A 68 8.40 10.83 0.71
N GLY A 69 9.62 11.33 0.92
CA GLY A 69 10.21 12.41 0.13
C GLY A 69 10.48 12.06 -1.35
N LYS A 70 10.40 10.79 -1.77
CA LYS A 70 10.68 10.36 -3.15
C LYS A 70 9.45 10.37 -4.07
N GLY A 71 8.24 10.44 -3.53
CA GLY A 71 6.98 10.39 -4.30
C GLY A 71 6.38 11.74 -4.68
N ARG A 72 7.19 12.82 -4.74
CA ARG A 72 6.74 14.17 -5.13
C ARG A 72 7.24 14.56 -6.52
N ARG A 73 6.88 13.75 -7.50
CA ARG A 73 6.94 13.99 -8.95
C ARG A 73 5.78 13.26 -9.59
#